data_AF-A0A402CN25-F1
#
_entry.id   AF-A0A402CN25-F1
#
_cell.length_a   1.000
_cell.length_b   1.000
_cell.length_c   1.000
_cell.angle_alpha   90.00
_cell.angle_beta   90.00
_cell.angle_gamma   90.00
#
_symmetry.space_group_name_H-M   'P 1'
#
loop_
_entity.id
_entity.type
_entity.pdbx_description
1 polymer ?
#
loop_
_entity_poly.entity_id
_entity_poly.type
_entity_poly.pdbx_seq_one_letter_code
_entity_poly.pdbx_strand_id
1 'polypeptide(L)'
;MSPFGARGLNSGVADAENAAWKLAFVLRGWADESLLETYHTERHAAAVENIAVTTATMDFLVPQSDEQHRHRRDVLTAAVTDPQARAQVDSGRLAEPFWYVESPLTTDDPGRIFAGRPDRGCTPAAAPGILVPDTPVTLRDGDGTRLRDIARNGILLLLGDGVDADEIRTAALGAVHTPIRMVRLSEIDTTGALTAALGAAPGEVWVIRPDAYVAAVTDSVDGLVAALRRLAGSGSSAVEPGDAHPAADESLDAQRGAEQGFSDVSIPRGLGIVRPNRSIALSTTGCCSD
;
A
#
# COMPACT_ATOMS: atom_id res chain seq x y z
N MET A 1 19.61 -7.08 5.15
CA MET A 1 19.12 -6.44 3.90
C MET A 1 20.30 -5.83 3.17
N SER A 2 20.50 -6.19 1.90
CA SER A 2 21.45 -5.48 1.03
C SER A 2 20.96 -4.03 0.84
N PRO A 3 21.83 -3.00 0.82
CA PRO A 3 21.42 -1.60 0.64
C PRO A 3 20.89 -1.29 -0.77
N PHE A 4 20.84 -2.28 -1.66
CA PHE A 4 20.43 -2.11 -3.05
C PHE A 4 18.92 -1.79 -3.17
N GLY A 5 18.58 -0.78 -3.98
CA GLY A 5 17.20 -0.38 -4.28
C GLY A 5 16.55 0.62 -3.30
N ALA A 6 17.29 1.16 -2.31
CA ALA A 6 16.80 2.18 -1.35
C ALA A 6 15.49 1.80 -0.61
N ARG A 7 15.19 0.50 -0.47
CA ARG A 7 13.89 0.04 0.04
C ARG A 7 13.73 0.14 1.55
N GLY A 8 14.80 0.34 2.31
CA GLY A 8 14.71 0.58 3.76
C GLY A 8 13.85 1.81 4.06
N LEU A 9 14.14 2.94 3.40
CA LEU A 9 13.35 4.17 3.56
C LEU A 9 11.96 4.04 2.93
N ASN A 10 11.88 3.53 1.69
CA ASN A 10 10.59 3.42 0.99
C ASN A 10 9.59 2.49 1.72
N SER A 11 10.08 1.38 2.29
CA SER A 11 9.23 0.46 3.06
C SER A 11 8.86 1.06 4.41
N GLY A 12 9.78 1.75 5.07
CA GLY A 12 9.52 2.40 6.36
C GLY A 12 8.42 3.48 6.27
N VAL A 13 8.34 4.22 5.17
CA VAL A 13 7.23 5.17 4.95
C VAL A 13 5.89 4.43 4.85
N ALA A 14 5.82 3.35 4.08
CA ALA A 14 4.60 2.55 3.95
C ALA A 14 4.23 1.82 5.26
N ASP A 15 5.22 1.39 6.06
CA ASP A 15 5.00 0.84 7.40
C ASP A 15 4.36 1.89 8.31
N ALA A 16 4.90 3.11 8.30
CA ALA A 16 4.39 4.22 9.09
C ALA A 16 2.97 4.63 8.66
N GLU A 17 2.70 4.75 7.35
CA GLU A 17 1.36 5.07 6.84
C GLU A 17 0.34 4.00 7.27
N ASN A 18 0.69 2.71 7.17
CA ASN A 18 -0.19 1.61 7.56
C ASN A 18 -0.45 1.57 9.08
N ALA A 19 0.60 1.77 9.90
CA ALA A 19 0.46 1.76 11.36
C ALA A 19 -0.29 2.99 11.88
N ALA A 20 -0.02 4.18 11.33
CA ALA A 20 -0.52 5.44 11.85
C ALA A 20 -2.05 5.51 11.91
N TRP A 21 -2.74 5.07 10.84
CA TRP A 21 -4.21 5.14 10.83
C TRP A 21 -4.83 4.10 11.77
N LYS A 22 -4.25 2.90 11.87
CA LYS A 22 -4.72 1.84 12.77
C LYS A 22 -4.60 2.27 14.22
N LEU A 23 -3.44 2.81 14.60
CA LEU A 23 -3.20 3.40 15.92
C LEU A 23 -4.17 4.54 16.20
N ALA A 24 -4.38 5.45 15.24
CA ALA A 24 -5.32 6.56 15.41
C ALA A 24 -6.76 6.08 15.62
N PHE A 25 -7.18 5.01 14.93
CA PHE A 25 -8.51 4.44 15.09
C PHE A 25 -8.70 3.81 16.47
N VAL A 26 -7.75 2.98 16.91
CA VAL A 26 -7.81 2.33 18.23
C VAL A 26 -7.73 3.35 19.36
N LEU A 27 -6.80 4.31 19.32
CA LEU A 27 -6.63 5.32 20.37
C LEU A 27 -7.84 6.25 20.51
N ARG A 28 -8.62 6.44 19.44
CA ARG A 28 -9.87 7.22 19.46
C ARG A 28 -11.09 6.37 19.75
N GLY A 29 -10.89 5.08 20.01
CA GLY A 29 -11.92 4.09 20.29
C GLY A 29 -12.73 3.69 19.06
N TRP A 30 -12.37 4.11 17.84
CA TRP A 30 -13.09 3.85 16.58
C TRP A 30 -12.98 2.40 16.09
N ALA A 31 -11.95 1.68 16.53
CA ALA A 31 -11.74 0.28 16.21
C ALA A 31 -11.24 -0.49 17.43
N ASP A 32 -11.45 -1.80 17.42
CA ASP A 32 -10.92 -2.73 18.40
C ASP A 32 -9.38 -2.89 18.29
N GLU A 33 -8.72 -3.27 19.38
CA GLU A 33 -7.26 -3.49 19.42
C GLU A 33 -6.80 -4.55 18.41
N SER A 34 -7.65 -5.53 18.06
CA SER A 34 -7.37 -6.53 17.02
C SER A 34 -7.06 -5.93 15.65
N LEU A 35 -7.45 -4.68 15.38
CA LEU A 35 -7.04 -3.97 14.17
C LEU A 35 -5.51 -3.83 14.09
N LEU A 36 -4.81 -3.72 15.22
CA LEU A 36 -3.34 -3.59 15.26
C LEU A 36 -2.63 -4.86 14.81
N GLU A 37 -3.21 -6.05 15.07
CA GLU A 37 -2.63 -7.33 14.63
C GLU A 37 -2.52 -7.40 13.10
N THR A 38 -3.42 -6.72 12.38
CA THR A 38 -3.38 -6.66 10.92
C THR A 38 -2.15 -5.92 10.37
N TYR A 39 -1.48 -5.08 11.17
CA TYR A 39 -0.21 -4.47 10.78
C TYR A 39 0.84 -5.53 10.50
N HIS A 40 0.99 -6.51 11.40
CA HIS A 40 1.97 -7.58 11.22
C HIS A 40 1.63 -8.39 9.97
N THR A 41 0.39 -8.88 9.84
CA THR A 41 -0.04 -9.67 8.67
C THR A 41 0.26 -8.97 7.35
N GLU A 42 -0.02 -7.68 7.25
CA GLU A 42 0.17 -6.91 6.03
C GLU A 42 1.64 -6.55 5.76
N ARG A 43 2.34 -6.01 6.77
CA ARG A 43 3.67 -5.43 6.59
C ARG A 43 4.78 -6.47 6.65
N HIS A 44 4.57 -7.58 7.36
CA HIS A 44 5.46 -8.73 7.29
C HIS A 44 5.46 -9.35 5.89
N ALA A 45 4.28 -9.57 5.30
CA ALA A 45 4.17 -10.09 3.93
C ALA A 45 4.88 -9.17 2.92
N ALA A 46 4.70 -7.85 3.05
CA ALA A 46 5.41 -6.87 2.24
C ALA A 46 6.93 -6.93 2.42
N ALA A 47 7.41 -7.14 3.65
CA ALA A 47 8.83 -7.29 3.95
C ALA A 47 9.43 -8.58 3.36
N VAL A 48 8.71 -9.71 3.45
CA VAL A 48 9.11 -10.98 2.85
C VAL A 48 9.25 -10.87 1.34
N GLU A 49 8.25 -10.30 0.65
CA GLU A 49 8.34 -10.05 -0.79
C GLU A 49 9.52 -9.13 -1.12
N ASN A 50 9.76 -8.12 -0.29
CA ASN A 50 10.84 -7.19 -0.49
C ASN A 50 12.21 -7.88 -0.44
N ILE A 51 12.42 -8.71 0.58
CA ILE A 51 13.64 -9.52 0.72
C ILE A 51 13.79 -10.44 -0.49
N ALA A 52 12.75 -11.14 -0.90
CA ALA A 52 12.82 -12.05 -2.05
C ALA A 52 13.27 -11.33 -3.34
N VAL A 53 12.65 -10.18 -3.67
CA VAL A 53 13.00 -9.39 -4.86
C VAL A 53 14.40 -8.79 -4.77
N THR A 54 14.81 -8.29 -3.61
CA THR A 54 16.14 -7.67 -3.45
C THR A 54 17.26 -8.70 -3.46
N THR A 55 17.04 -9.89 -2.88
CA THR A 55 17.96 -11.02 -2.97
C THR A 55 18.12 -11.48 -4.41
N ALA A 56 17.02 -11.71 -5.13
CA ALA A 56 17.07 -12.11 -6.55
C ALA A 56 17.81 -11.06 -7.41
N THR A 57 17.57 -9.77 -7.15
CA THR A 57 18.29 -8.68 -7.84
C THR A 57 19.79 -8.74 -7.54
N MET A 58 20.16 -8.92 -6.27
CA MET A 58 21.56 -8.94 -5.84
C MET A 58 22.30 -10.16 -6.39
N ASP A 59 21.68 -11.34 -6.38
CA ASP A 59 22.24 -12.56 -6.95
C ASP A 59 22.47 -12.44 -8.45
N PHE A 60 21.58 -11.73 -9.16
CA PHE A 60 21.75 -11.45 -10.58
C PHE A 60 22.85 -10.42 -10.84
N LEU A 61 22.93 -9.33 -10.06
CA LEU A 61 23.92 -8.28 -10.29
C LEU A 61 25.33 -8.68 -9.84
N VAL A 62 25.43 -9.34 -8.69
CA VAL A 62 26.69 -9.73 -8.04
C VAL A 62 26.65 -11.22 -7.73
N PRO A 63 26.74 -12.09 -8.77
CA PRO A 63 26.74 -13.53 -8.59
C PRO A 63 27.89 -13.98 -7.68
N GLN A 64 27.58 -14.89 -6.77
CA GLN A 64 28.49 -15.44 -5.76
C GLN A 64 28.96 -16.87 -6.10
N SER A 65 28.40 -17.49 -7.14
CA SER A 65 28.76 -18.83 -7.60
C SER A 65 28.94 -18.92 -9.12
N ASP A 66 29.68 -19.92 -9.59
CA ASP A 66 29.86 -20.20 -11.02
C ASP A 66 28.52 -20.47 -11.74
N GLU A 67 27.56 -21.06 -11.03
CA GLU A 67 26.21 -21.28 -11.55
C GLU A 67 25.46 -19.96 -11.76
N GLN A 68 25.46 -19.07 -10.77
CA GLN A 68 24.85 -17.74 -10.91
C GLN A 68 25.54 -16.91 -11.99
N HIS A 69 26.86 -17.02 -12.11
CA HIS A 69 27.62 -16.39 -13.19
C HIS A 69 27.19 -16.87 -14.58
N ARG A 70 27.04 -18.19 -14.77
CA ARG A 70 26.55 -18.77 -16.02
C ARG A 70 25.12 -18.32 -16.31
N HIS A 71 24.23 -18.43 -15.32
CA HIS A 71 22.84 -18.00 -15.45
C HIS A 71 22.73 -16.53 -15.91
N ARG A 72 23.42 -15.61 -15.22
CA ARG A 72 23.44 -14.19 -15.60
C ARG A 72 23.92 -13.98 -17.04
N ARG A 73 25.02 -14.63 -17.42
CA ARG A 73 25.58 -14.50 -18.78
C ARG A 73 24.60 -15.01 -19.82
N ASP A 74 23.95 -16.14 -19.57
CA ASP A 74 23.01 -16.76 -20.49
C ASP A 74 21.76 -15.87 -20.66
N VAL A 75 21.22 -15.34 -19.56
CA VAL A 75 20.10 -14.35 -19.59
C VAL A 75 20.50 -13.09 -20.36
N LEU A 76 21.65 -12.47 -20.05
CA LEU A 76 22.10 -11.26 -20.75
C LEU A 76 22.35 -11.48 -22.23
N THR A 77 22.86 -12.66 -22.61
CA THR A 77 23.07 -13.04 -24.01
C THR A 77 21.74 -13.17 -24.74
N ALA A 78 20.78 -13.89 -24.16
CA ALA A 78 19.46 -14.09 -24.73
C ALA A 78 18.65 -12.77 -24.78
N ALA A 79 18.77 -11.91 -23.77
CA ALA A 79 18.05 -10.65 -23.65
C ALA A 79 18.31 -9.65 -24.78
N VAL A 80 19.33 -9.88 -25.62
CA VAL A 80 19.57 -9.08 -26.83
C VAL A 80 18.42 -9.26 -27.82
N THR A 81 17.91 -10.49 -27.99
CA THR A 81 16.89 -10.82 -28.98
C THR A 81 15.58 -11.32 -28.40
N ASP A 82 15.57 -11.77 -27.15
CA ASP A 82 14.38 -12.33 -26.50
C ASP A 82 13.80 -11.38 -25.42
N PRO A 83 12.57 -10.87 -25.62
CA PRO A 83 11.86 -10.07 -24.61
C PRO A 83 11.64 -10.81 -23.28
N GLN A 84 11.47 -12.14 -23.28
CA GLN A 84 11.26 -12.90 -22.04
C GLN A 84 12.54 -12.98 -21.21
N ALA A 85 13.69 -13.22 -21.85
CA ALA A 85 14.99 -13.10 -21.18
C ALA A 85 15.26 -11.67 -20.68
N ARG A 86 14.85 -10.64 -21.44
CA ARG A 86 15.00 -9.24 -21.01
C ARG A 86 14.20 -8.92 -19.75
N ALA A 87 13.01 -9.50 -19.61
CA ALA A 87 12.18 -9.35 -18.40
C ALA A 87 12.82 -9.96 -17.14
N GLN A 88 13.80 -10.86 -17.28
CA GLN A 88 14.52 -11.49 -16.16
C GLN A 88 15.72 -10.65 -15.68
N VAL A 89 16.20 -9.69 -16.47
CA VAL A 89 17.37 -8.85 -16.14
C VAL A 89 17.10 -7.95 -14.93
N ASP A 90 15.90 -7.38 -14.90
CA ASP A 90 15.38 -6.73 -13.71
C ASP A 90 14.54 -7.78 -12.98
N SER A 91 14.87 -8.11 -11.73
CA SER A 91 14.27 -9.28 -11.06
C SER A 91 12.90 -8.99 -10.44
N GLY A 92 12.43 -7.72 -10.45
CA GLY A 92 11.13 -7.43 -9.89
C GLY A 92 10.71 -5.97 -9.98
N ARG A 93 9.65 -5.64 -9.22
CA ARG A 93 9.02 -4.33 -9.23
C ARG A 93 9.52 -3.53 -8.02
N LEU A 94 10.66 -2.86 -8.18
CA LEU A 94 11.33 -2.16 -7.08
C LEU A 94 10.61 -0.89 -6.60
N ALA A 95 9.65 -0.37 -7.39
CA ALA A 95 8.96 0.90 -7.14
C ALA A 95 7.44 0.76 -6.97
N GLU A 96 6.93 -0.47 -6.79
CA GLU A 96 5.49 -0.71 -6.67
C GLU A 96 5.06 -1.00 -5.23
N PRO A 97 3.84 -0.56 -4.85
CA PRO A 97 3.28 -0.90 -3.55
C PRO A 97 2.96 -2.39 -3.46
N PHE A 98 3.11 -2.96 -2.26
CA PHE A 98 2.61 -4.30 -1.96
C PHE A 98 1.08 -4.31 -1.99
N TRP A 99 0.46 -5.42 -2.40
CA TRP A 99 -1.00 -5.54 -2.47
C TRP A 99 -1.51 -6.43 -1.35
N TYR A 100 -2.42 -5.91 -0.54
CA TYR A 100 -3.00 -6.55 0.63
C TYR A 100 -4.17 -7.47 0.28
N VAL A 101 -4.03 -8.26 -0.79
CA VAL A 101 -5.09 -9.16 -1.29
C VAL A 101 -5.45 -10.25 -0.28
N GLU A 102 -4.49 -10.68 0.55
CA GLU A 102 -4.70 -11.66 1.63
C GLU A 102 -4.90 -11.02 3.00
N SER A 103 -5.10 -9.70 3.08
CA SER A 103 -5.32 -9.04 4.36
C SER A 103 -6.65 -9.42 4.97
N PRO A 104 -6.73 -9.61 6.31
CA PRO A 104 -8.01 -9.78 7.00
C PRO A 104 -8.93 -8.56 6.91
N LEU A 105 -8.43 -7.41 6.46
CA LEU A 105 -9.21 -6.19 6.20
C LEU A 105 -9.78 -6.13 4.78
N THR A 106 -9.35 -7.03 3.89
CA THR A 106 -9.81 -7.13 2.51
C THR A 106 -11.02 -8.07 2.45
N THR A 107 -12.06 -7.62 1.76
CA THR A 107 -13.28 -8.40 1.52
C THR A 107 -13.25 -8.88 0.08
N ASP A 108 -13.31 -10.20 -0.09
CA ASP A 108 -13.32 -10.82 -1.42
C ASP A 108 -14.54 -10.37 -2.23
N ASP A 109 -14.31 -10.09 -3.51
CA ASP A 109 -15.33 -9.80 -4.49
C ASP A 109 -15.21 -10.82 -5.65
N PRO A 110 -16.19 -11.74 -5.82
CA PRO A 110 -16.18 -12.71 -6.91
C PRO A 110 -16.15 -12.07 -8.31
N GLY A 111 -16.63 -10.83 -8.46
CA GLY A 111 -16.59 -10.06 -9.71
C GLY A 111 -15.25 -9.38 -9.97
N ARG A 112 -14.38 -9.25 -8.95
CA ARG A 112 -13.10 -8.52 -9.01
C ARG A 112 -11.97 -9.32 -8.37
N ILE A 113 -11.80 -10.55 -8.85
CA ILE A 113 -10.77 -11.46 -8.35
C ILE A 113 -9.38 -10.95 -8.74
N PHE A 114 -8.46 -11.01 -7.79
CA PHE A 114 -7.06 -10.76 -8.04
C PHE A 114 -6.45 -11.85 -8.94
N ALA A 115 -6.20 -11.53 -10.22
CA ALA A 115 -5.67 -12.48 -11.21
C ALA A 115 -4.14 -12.59 -11.23
N GLY A 116 -3.44 -11.96 -10.27
CA GLY A 116 -1.99 -11.82 -10.27
C GLY A 116 -1.52 -10.43 -10.69
N ARG A 117 -0.21 -10.18 -10.56
CA ARG A 117 0.40 -8.92 -11.01
C ARG A 117 0.37 -8.87 -12.54
N PRO A 118 0.02 -7.72 -13.15
CA PRO A 118 0.01 -7.54 -14.60
C PRO A 118 1.46 -7.58 -15.12
N ASP A 119 1.69 -7.18 -16.37
CA ASP A 119 3.04 -6.95 -16.89
C ASP A 119 3.63 -5.64 -16.33
N ARG A 120 4.97 -5.52 -16.35
CA ARG A 120 5.65 -4.36 -15.74
C ARG A 120 5.28 -3.08 -16.48
N GLY A 121 5.02 -2.02 -15.72
CA GLY A 121 4.56 -0.74 -16.27
C GLY A 121 3.08 -0.71 -16.65
N CYS A 122 2.36 -1.83 -16.55
CA CYS A 122 0.91 -1.84 -16.71
C CYS A 122 0.20 -1.49 -15.41
N THR A 123 -0.87 -0.70 -15.51
CA THR A 123 -1.75 -0.36 -14.39
C THR A 123 -2.50 -1.61 -13.94
N PRO A 124 -2.53 -1.92 -12.63
CA PRO A 124 -3.35 -3.02 -12.12
C PRO A 124 -4.84 -2.70 -12.26
N ALA A 125 -5.65 -3.73 -12.48
CA ALA A 125 -7.10 -3.61 -12.35
C ALA A 125 -7.45 -3.24 -10.90
N ALA A 126 -8.42 -2.37 -10.69
CA ALA A 126 -8.89 -2.03 -9.35
C ALA A 126 -9.67 -3.21 -8.76
N ALA A 127 -9.23 -3.68 -7.60
CA ALA A 127 -9.86 -4.76 -6.86
C ALA A 127 -9.55 -4.62 -5.35
N PRO A 128 -10.31 -5.31 -4.47
CA PRO A 128 -10.00 -5.37 -3.05
C PRO A 128 -8.54 -5.79 -2.78
N GLY A 129 -7.91 -5.16 -1.80
CA GLY A 129 -6.50 -5.34 -1.45
C GLY A 129 -5.51 -4.58 -2.34
N ILE A 130 -5.96 -3.96 -3.43
CA ILE A 130 -5.11 -3.16 -4.32
C ILE A 130 -5.22 -1.67 -3.95
N LEU A 131 -4.11 -0.95 -4.08
CA LEU A 131 -4.06 0.49 -3.89
C LEU A 131 -4.92 1.18 -4.96
N VAL A 132 -5.83 2.06 -4.53
CA VAL A 132 -6.75 2.77 -5.43
C VAL A 132 -5.96 3.59 -6.47
N PRO A 133 -6.43 3.71 -7.74
CA PRO A 133 -5.75 4.56 -8.73
C PRO A 133 -5.66 6.02 -8.27
N ASP A 134 -4.53 6.66 -8.56
CA ASP A 134 -4.28 8.05 -8.14
C ASP A 134 -4.71 9.05 -9.22
N THR A 135 -6.01 9.12 -9.47
CA THR A 135 -6.58 9.99 -10.51
C THR A 135 -6.84 11.41 -10.00
N PRO A 136 -6.72 12.43 -10.86
CA PRO A 136 -7.22 13.76 -10.56
C PRO A 136 -8.73 13.73 -10.29
N VAL A 137 -9.17 14.48 -9.30
CA VAL A 137 -10.57 14.64 -8.92
C VAL A 137 -10.85 16.11 -8.59
N THR A 138 -12.07 16.57 -8.83
CA THR A 138 -12.49 17.95 -8.52
C THR A 138 -13.38 17.94 -7.30
N LEU A 139 -13.01 18.66 -6.23
CA LEU A 139 -13.90 18.84 -5.08
C LEU A 139 -14.90 19.96 -5.35
N ARG A 140 -16.00 19.96 -4.58
CA ARG A 140 -17.12 20.90 -4.71
C ARG A 140 -16.73 22.38 -4.57
N ASP A 141 -15.60 22.64 -3.92
CA ASP A 141 -15.02 23.98 -3.73
C ASP A 141 -14.18 24.45 -4.94
N GLY A 142 -14.07 23.65 -5.99
CA GLY A 142 -13.39 23.98 -7.25
C GLY A 142 -11.90 23.64 -7.30
N ASP A 143 -11.29 23.31 -6.17
CA ASP A 143 -9.89 22.90 -6.11
C ASP A 143 -9.72 21.45 -6.64
N GLY A 144 -8.85 21.31 -7.63
CA GLY A 144 -8.40 20.00 -8.12
C GLY A 144 -7.46 19.34 -7.10
N THR A 145 -7.70 18.06 -6.82
CA THR A 145 -6.87 17.23 -5.93
C THR A 145 -6.72 15.83 -6.53
N ARG A 146 -6.18 14.88 -5.75
CA ARG A 146 -6.07 13.48 -6.16
C ARG A 146 -6.91 12.58 -5.26
N LEU A 147 -7.35 11.45 -5.81
CA LEU A 147 -8.18 10.49 -5.07
C LEU A 147 -7.51 10.02 -3.76
N ARG A 148 -6.19 9.77 -3.78
CA ARG A 148 -5.49 9.29 -2.59
C ARG A 148 -5.39 10.36 -1.50
N ASP A 149 -5.46 11.65 -1.83
CA ASP A 149 -5.46 12.73 -0.84
C ASP A 149 -6.78 12.77 -0.07
N ILE A 150 -7.90 12.49 -0.74
CA ILE A 150 -9.22 12.49 -0.10
C ILE A 150 -9.48 11.24 0.75
N ALA A 151 -8.76 10.13 0.48
CA ALA A 151 -8.85 8.88 1.22
C ALA A 151 -8.25 8.97 2.64
N ARG A 152 -7.31 9.90 2.90
CA ARG A 152 -6.56 9.96 4.18
C ARG A 152 -7.40 10.38 5.40
N ASN A 153 -8.64 10.82 5.22
CA ASN A 153 -9.48 11.41 6.26
C ASN A 153 -10.62 10.48 6.70
N GLY A 154 -10.26 9.34 7.30
CA GLY A 154 -11.21 8.31 7.71
C GLY A 154 -11.47 7.26 6.63
N ILE A 155 -12.56 6.52 6.73
CA ILE A 155 -12.98 5.58 5.69
C ILE A 155 -13.66 6.35 4.57
N LEU A 156 -13.18 6.20 3.33
CA LEU A 156 -13.79 6.82 2.16
C LEU A 156 -14.74 5.84 1.48
N LEU A 157 -16.00 6.24 1.30
CA LEU A 157 -17.00 5.55 0.52
C LEU A 157 -17.19 6.28 -0.81
N LEU A 158 -16.83 5.63 -1.93
CA LEU A 158 -17.17 6.12 -3.26
C LEU A 158 -18.47 5.45 -3.71
N LEU A 159 -19.48 6.26 -4.03
CA LEU A 159 -20.80 5.79 -4.42
C LEU A 159 -20.95 5.87 -5.93
N GLY A 160 -21.39 4.78 -6.57
CA GLY A 160 -21.90 4.81 -7.93
C GLY A 160 -23.21 5.61 -8.03
N ASP A 161 -23.55 6.07 -9.24
CA ASP A 161 -24.69 7.00 -9.45
C ASP A 161 -26.07 6.39 -9.17
N GLY A 162 -26.19 5.07 -9.21
CA GLY A 162 -27.41 4.32 -8.89
C GLY A 162 -27.60 4.05 -7.39
N VAL A 163 -26.64 4.42 -6.54
CA VAL A 163 -26.69 4.16 -5.09
C VAL A 163 -27.45 5.26 -4.35
N ASP A 164 -28.39 4.86 -3.50
CA ASP A 164 -29.09 5.75 -2.56
C ASP A 164 -28.14 6.19 -1.43
N ALA A 165 -27.78 7.47 -1.43
CA ALA A 165 -26.82 8.00 -0.46
C ALA A 165 -27.36 8.06 0.97
N ASP A 166 -28.68 8.20 1.17
CA ASP A 166 -29.28 8.30 2.50
C ASP A 166 -29.42 6.93 3.16
N GLU A 167 -29.73 5.90 2.37
CA GLU A 167 -29.70 4.51 2.82
C GLU A 167 -28.28 4.11 3.26
N ILE A 168 -27.28 4.35 2.40
CA ILE A 168 -25.87 4.05 2.70
C ILE A 168 -25.38 4.83 3.93
N ARG A 169 -25.74 6.11 4.05
CA ARG A 169 -25.37 6.93 5.22
C ARG A 169 -25.94 6.34 6.51
N THR A 170 -27.21 5.98 6.50
CA THR A 170 -27.90 5.40 7.65
C THR A 170 -27.25 4.07 8.06
N ALA A 171 -26.99 3.19 7.09
CA ALA A 171 -26.34 1.92 7.32
C ALA A 171 -24.91 2.08 7.87
N ALA A 172 -24.11 2.97 7.27
CA ALA A 172 -22.72 3.16 7.66
C ALA A 172 -22.58 3.73 9.09
N LEU A 173 -23.40 4.74 9.44
CA LEU A 173 -23.45 5.32 10.78
C LEU A 173 -24.00 4.36 11.84
N GLY A 174 -24.86 3.42 11.44
CA GLY A 174 -25.35 2.35 12.33
C GLY A 174 -24.35 1.20 12.50
N ALA A 175 -23.41 1.02 11.56
CA ALA A 175 -22.44 -0.07 11.59
C ALA A 175 -21.22 0.25 12.44
N VAL A 176 -20.69 1.47 12.33
CA VAL A 176 -19.45 1.93 12.96
C VAL A 176 -19.54 3.40 13.34
N HIS A 177 -18.76 3.81 14.33
CA HIS A 177 -18.61 5.20 14.79
C HIS A 177 -17.33 5.87 14.27
N THR A 178 -16.56 5.16 13.44
CA THR A 178 -15.39 5.67 12.72
C THR A 178 -15.79 6.81 11.77
N PRO A 179 -14.95 7.85 11.60
CA PRO A 179 -15.17 8.87 10.60
C PRO A 179 -15.30 8.27 9.20
N ILE A 180 -16.41 8.57 8.54
CA ILE A 180 -16.70 8.15 7.18
C ILE A 180 -16.88 9.40 6.31
N ARG A 181 -16.18 9.42 5.18
CA ARG A 181 -16.38 10.39 4.10
C ARG A 181 -17.10 9.71 2.96
N MET A 182 -18.25 10.24 2.56
CA MET A 182 -19.02 9.73 1.42
C MET A 182 -18.94 10.71 0.27
N VAL A 183 -18.65 10.19 -0.92
CA VAL A 183 -18.57 11.00 -2.15
C VAL A 183 -19.17 10.20 -3.30
N ARG A 184 -20.02 10.84 -4.11
CA ARG A 184 -20.51 10.22 -5.34
C ARG A 184 -19.49 10.39 -6.46
N LEU A 185 -19.27 9.35 -7.28
CA LEU A 185 -18.28 9.40 -8.37
C LEU A 185 -18.55 10.56 -9.32
N SER A 186 -19.80 10.76 -9.76
CA SER A 186 -20.18 11.88 -10.64
C SER A 186 -19.97 13.27 -10.05
N GLU A 187 -19.82 13.41 -8.72
CA GLU A 187 -19.55 14.70 -8.08
C GLU A 187 -18.08 15.10 -8.18
N ILE A 188 -17.16 14.13 -8.35
CA ILE A 188 -15.71 14.36 -8.31
C ILE A 188 -14.97 13.97 -9.58
N ASP A 189 -15.56 13.13 -10.42
CA ASP A 189 -14.97 12.63 -11.66
C ASP A 189 -15.47 13.42 -12.87
N THR A 190 -14.91 14.61 -13.09
CA THR A 190 -15.30 15.52 -14.18
C THR A 190 -14.92 15.03 -15.57
N THR A 191 -14.04 14.03 -15.66
CA THR A 191 -13.50 13.52 -16.94
C THR A 191 -13.93 12.09 -17.27
N GLY A 192 -14.52 11.37 -16.31
CA GLY A 192 -14.79 9.93 -16.42
C GLY A 192 -13.56 9.05 -16.18
N ALA A 193 -12.37 9.64 -15.97
CA ALA A 193 -11.13 8.89 -15.83
C ALA A 193 -11.08 8.04 -14.56
N LEU A 194 -11.65 8.53 -13.46
CA LEU A 194 -11.70 7.77 -12.20
C LEU A 194 -12.63 6.56 -12.35
N THR A 195 -13.85 6.80 -12.84
CA THR A 195 -14.87 5.76 -13.04
C THR A 195 -14.34 4.67 -13.98
N ALA A 196 -13.67 5.06 -15.07
CA ALA A 196 -13.02 4.13 -15.98
C ALA A 196 -11.86 3.36 -15.34
N ALA A 197 -11.00 4.03 -14.55
CA ALA A 197 -9.87 3.39 -13.88
C ALA A 197 -10.29 2.38 -12.79
N LEU A 198 -11.39 2.66 -12.09
CA LEU A 198 -12.00 1.71 -11.16
C LEU A 198 -12.79 0.60 -11.88
N GLY A 199 -13.26 0.88 -13.10
CA GLY A 199 -14.29 0.08 -13.74
C GLY A 199 -15.57 0.01 -12.91
N ALA A 200 -15.92 1.10 -12.21
CA ALA A 200 -17.00 1.13 -11.24
C ALA A 200 -18.39 1.04 -11.91
N ALA A 201 -19.28 0.23 -11.37
CA ALA A 201 -20.66 0.13 -11.82
C ALA A 201 -21.58 1.09 -11.03
N PRO A 202 -22.70 1.57 -11.62
CA PRO A 202 -23.56 2.55 -10.96
C PRO A 202 -24.15 2.10 -9.62
N GLY A 203 -24.36 0.80 -9.41
CA GLY A 203 -24.91 0.26 -8.16
C GLY A 203 -23.87 -0.08 -7.09
N GLU A 204 -22.58 0.16 -7.35
CA GLU A 204 -21.52 -0.24 -6.42
C GLU A 204 -21.18 0.87 -5.40
N VAL A 205 -20.78 0.42 -4.22
CA VAL A 205 -20.11 1.18 -3.17
C VAL A 205 -18.70 0.64 -3.01
N TRP A 206 -17.72 1.51 -3.15
CA TRP A 206 -16.32 1.18 -2.93
C TRP A 206 -15.89 1.67 -1.55
N VAL A 207 -15.38 0.76 -0.72
CA VAL A 207 -14.90 1.04 0.63
C VAL A 207 -13.39 1.17 0.59
N ILE A 208 -12.87 2.37 0.84
CA ILE A 208 -11.45 2.70 0.75
C ILE A 208 -10.90 3.02 2.14
N ARG A 209 -9.77 2.41 2.49
CA ARG A 209 -9.07 2.61 3.75
C ARG A 209 -8.35 3.97 3.82
N PRO A 210 -7.99 4.44 5.02
CA PRO A 210 -7.19 5.65 5.19
C PRO A 210 -5.80 5.63 4.51
N ASP A 211 -5.25 4.43 4.28
CA ASP A 211 -4.00 4.21 3.52
C ASP A 211 -4.25 3.99 2.01
N ALA A 212 -5.45 4.34 1.52
CA ALA A 212 -5.88 4.34 0.13
C ALA A 212 -5.97 2.97 -0.55
N TYR A 213 -6.00 1.88 0.21
CA TYR A 213 -6.31 0.54 -0.32
C TYR A 213 -7.82 0.31 -0.39
N VAL A 214 -8.26 -0.38 -1.45
CA VAL A 214 -9.64 -0.85 -1.56
C VAL A 214 -9.83 -1.97 -0.54
N ALA A 215 -10.73 -1.79 0.43
CA ALA A 215 -11.09 -2.82 1.39
C ALA A 215 -12.20 -3.73 0.86
N ALA A 216 -13.17 -3.17 0.15
CA ALA A 216 -14.31 -3.90 -0.40
C ALA A 216 -14.94 -3.15 -1.57
N VAL A 217 -15.60 -3.90 -2.44
CA VAL A 217 -16.58 -3.39 -3.41
C VAL A 217 -17.85 -4.18 -3.19
N THR A 218 -19.00 -3.51 -3.13
CA THR A 218 -20.28 -4.16 -2.86
C THR A 218 -21.44 -3.38 -3.47
N ASP A 219 -22.50 -4.09 -3.83
CA ASP A 219 -23.76 -3.55 -4.34
C ASP A 219 -24.90 -3.69 -3.30
N SER A 220 -24.58 -4.04 -2.06
CA SER A 220 -25.55 -4.31 -0.99
C SER A 220 -25.22 -3.59 0.31
N VAL A 221 -26.28 -3.23 1.06
CA VAL A 221 -26.16 -2.66 2.40
C VAL A 221 -25.49 -3.64 3.37
N ASP A 222 -25.84 -4.92 3.32
CA ASP A 222 -25.25 -5.94 4.19
C ASP A 222 -23.76 -6.12 3.93
N GLY A 223 -23.35 -6.14 2.66
CA GLY A 223 -21.94 -6.18 2.27
C GLY A 223 -21.15 -4.97 2.77
N LEU A 224 -21.75 -3.77 2.68
CA LEU A 224 -21.13 -2.55 3.21
C LEU A 224 -20.96 -2.63 4.74
N VAL A 225 -22.01 -3.01 5.46
CA VAL A 225 -21.98 -3.11 6.92
C VAL A 225 -20.93 -4.15 7.37
N ALA A 226 -20.85 -5.29 6.69
CA ALA A 226 -19.84 -6.31 6.95
C ALA A 226 -18.41 -5.78 6.72
N ALA A 227 -18.17 -5.09 5.61
CA ALA A 227 -16.87 -4.50 5.30
C ALA A 227 -16.45 -3.42 6.32
N LEU A 228 -17.38 -2.55 6.73
CA LEU A 228 -17.11 -1.52 7.73
C LEU A 228 -16.79 -2.13 9.11
N ARG A 229 -17.55 -3.13 9.54
CA ARG A 229 -17.29 -3.86 10.80
C ARG A 229 -15.94 -4.56 10.79
N ARG A 230 -15.58 -5.20 9.67
CA ARG A 230 -14.25 -5.79 9.46
C ARG A 230 -13.14 -4.74 9.63
N LEU A 231 -13.28 -3.55 9.05
CA LEU A 231 -12.33 -2.45 9.22
C LEU A 231 -12.24 -1.91 10.65
N ALA A 232 -13.33 -1.99 11.41
CA ALA A 232 -13.36 -1.59 12.82
C ALA A 232 -12.90 -2.68 13.80
N GLY A 233 -12.50 -3.87 13.31
CA GLY A 233 -12.12 -5.00 14.17
C GLY A 233 -13.30 -5.70 14.88
N SER A 234 -14.54 -5.36 14.55
CA SER A 234 -15.75 -5.93 15.19
C SER A 234 -16.25 -7.23 14.53
N GLY A 235 -15.46 -7.80 13.61
CA GLY A 235 -15.83 -8.97 12.79
C GLY A 235 -15.14 -10.29 13.13
N SER A 236 -14.25 -10.33 14.14
CA SER A 236 -13.62 -11.58 14.57
C SER A 236 -14.15 -11.98 15.95
N SER A 237 -15.01 -13.00 15.99
CA SER A 237 -15.10 -13.83 17.20
C SER A 237 -13.69 -14.31 17.48
N ALA A 238 -13.19 -14.04 18.68
CA ALA A 238 -11.90 -14.48 19.17
C ALA A 238 -11.56 -15.89 18.66
N VAL A 239 -10.48 -16.00 17.89
CA VAL A 239 -9.82 -17.28 17.71
C VAL A 239 -9.20 -17.58 19.08
N GLU A 240 -9.78 -18.56 19.77
CA GLU A 240 -9.17 -19.18 20.96
C GLU A 240 -7.68 -19.44 20.68
N PRO A 241 -6.77 -19.06 21.59
CA PRO A 241 -5.34 -19.32 21.39
C PRO A 241 -5.11 -20.83 21.38
N GLY A 242 -5.05 -21.39 20.16
CA GLY A 242 -4.69 -22.78 19.92
C GLY A 242 -3.24 -23.00 20.29
N ASP A 243 -3.05 -23.79 21.35
CA ASP A 243 -1.85 -24.49 21.81
C ASP A 243 -0.48 -24.01 21.32
N ALA A 244 0.26 -23.46 22.27
CA ALA A 244 1.68 -23.17 22.21
C ALA A 244 2.48 -24.31 21.55
N HIS A 245 3.17 -23.99 20.46
CA HIS A 245 4.30 -24.79 20.00
C HIS A 245 5.44 -24.68 21.04
N PRO A 246 6.15 -25.78 21.36
CA PRO A 246 7.03 -25.84 22.51
C PRO A 246 8.31 -25.03 22.26
N ALA A 247 8.81 -24.46 23.35
CA ALA A 247 10.04 -23.70 23.43
C ALA A 247 11.20 -24.42 22.71
N ALA A 248 11.84 -23.70 21.79
CA ALA A 248 13.16 -24.07 21.32
C ALA A 248 14.16 -23.81 22.46
N ASP A 249 14.77 -24.91 22.89
CA ASP A 249 15.76 -25.02 23.94
C ASP A 249 17.00 -24.15 23.69
N GLU A 250 17.60 -23.72 24.78
CA GLU A 250 18.68 -22.76 24.92
C GLU A 250 20.00 -23.28 24.32
N SER A 251 20.71 -22.44 23.56
CA SER A 251 22.18 -22.45 23.53
C SER A 251 22.72 -21.13 22.96
N LEU A 252 22.69 -20.09 23.79
CA LEU A 252 23.46 -18.86 23.60
C LEU A 252 24.51 -18.78 24.69
N ASP A 253 25.61 -19.50 24.49
CA ASP A 253 26.80 -19.39 25.32
C ASP A 253 28.05 -19.37 24.43
N ALA A 254 28.32 -18.20 23.85
CA ALA A 254 29.65 -17.76 23.41
C ALA A 254 29.54 -16.42 22.67
N GLN A 255 29.77 -15.30 23.36
CA GLN A 255 30.48 -14.10 22.90
C GLN A 255 30.26 -12.93 23.87
N ARG A 256 30.74 -13.08 25.10
CA ARG A 256 31.15 -11.93 25.93
C ARG A 256 32.61 -11.66 25.64
N GLY A 257 32.90 -10.61 24.89
CA GLY A 257 34.27 -10.15 24.68
C GLY A 257 34.39 -9.13 23.57
N ALA A 258 34.10 -7.86 23.88
CA ALA A 258 34.79 -6.65 23.39
C ALA A 258 33.91 -5.39 23.58
N GLU A 259 33.63 -5.02 24.83
CA GLU A 259 33.25 -3.64 25.15
C GLU A 259 34.44 -2.98 25.86
N GLN A 260 35.39 -2.43 25.09
CA GLN A 260 36.28 -1.37 25.58
C GLN A 260 36.70 -0.48 24.41
N GLY A 261 36.35 0.81 24.51
CA GLY A 261 37.04 1.89 23.80
C GLY A 261 36.23 2.62 22.73
N PHE A 262 35.31 3.50 23.14
CA PHE A 262 35.04 4.75 22.43
C PHE A 262 34.56 5.81 23.44
N SER A 263 35.52 6.36 24.17
CA SER A 263 35.40 7.62 24.87
C SER A 263 35.78 8.77 23.93
N ASP A 264 35.05 9.88 24.04
CA ASP A 264 35.28 11.21 23.46
C ASP A 264 35.10 11.40 21.94
N VAL A 265 33.88 11.80 21.57
CA VAL A 265 33.68 12.76 20.47
C VAL A 265 32.79 13.90 20.98
N SER A 266 33.43 15.04 21.26
CA SER A 266 32.76 16.31 21.56
C SER A 266 32.13 16.91 20.30
N ILE A 267 30.83 17.20 20.35
CA ILE A 267 30.09 17.90 19.28
C ILE A 267 30.13 19.42 19.54
N PRO A 268 30.71 20.25 18.66
CA PRO A 268 30.60 21.70 18.79
C PRO A 268 29.21 22.17 18.32
N ARG A 269 28.55 22.96 19.18
CA ARG A 269 27.33 23.70 18.86
C ARG A 269 27.66 24.88 17.94
N GLY A 270 26.91 25.00 16.85
CA GLY A 270 26.68 26.27 16.15
C GLY A 270 27.08 26.25 14.67
N LEU A 271 26.09 26.17 13.79
CA LEU A 271 26.04 27.05 12.61
C LEU A 271 24.59 27.16 12.13
N GLY A 272 24.21 28.39 11.79
CA GLY A 272 22.84 28.84 11.60
C GLY A 272 22.12 28.32 10.37
N ILE A 273 20.79 28.37 10.49
CA ILE A 273 19.78 28.13 9.48
C ILE A 273 19.98 29.12 8.31
N VAL A 274 20.20 28.60 7.10
CA VAL A 274 20.10 29.37 5.85
C VAL A 274 18.93 28.82 5.03
N ARG A 275 17.87 29.62 4.89
CA ARG A 275 16.74 29.35 4.00
C ARG A 275 17.11 29.76 2.57
N PRO A 276 16.85 28.95 1.54
CA PRO A 276 16.87 29.44 0.15
C PRO A 276 15.55 30.15 -0.17
N ASN A 277 15.70 31.31 -0.81
CA ASN A 277 14.66 32.23 -1.21
C ASN A 277 13.91 31.71 -2.46
N ARG A 278 12.62 32.03 -2.54
CA ARG A 278 11.77 31.79 -3.71
C ARG A 278 12.24 32.64 -4.91
N SER A 279 12.03 32.10 -6.12
CA SER A 279 11.74 32.79 -7.40
C SER A 279 12.69 32.38 -8.54
N ILE A 280 12.31 31.38 -9.31
CA ILE A 280 12.66 31.32 -10.73
C ILE A 280 11.36 31.10 -11.50
N ALA A 281 10.94 32.15 -12.22
CA ALA A 281 9.96 32.08 -13.27
C ALA A 281 10.63 31.49 -14.51
N LEU A 282 10.03 30.47 -15.12
CA LEU A 282 10.38 30.03 -16.47
C LEU A 282 9.15 30.19 -17.36
N SER A 283 9.32 31.12 -18.31
CA SER A 283 8.44 31.45 -19.41
C SER A 283 8.29 30.28 -20.38
N THR A 284 7.07 30.14 -20.88
CA THR A 284 6.62 29.31 -22.00
C THR A 284 7.47 29.43 -23.27
N THR A 285 7.73 28.30 -23.94
CA THR A 285 7.74 28.21 -25.41
C THR A 285 7.39 26.78 -25.83
N GLY A 286 6.42 26.63 -26.73
CA GLY A 286 6.01 25.36 -27.32
C GLY A 286 6.81 24.97 -28.58
N CYS A 287 6.22 24.03 -29.34
CA CYS A 287 6.69 23.33 -30.56
C CYS A 287 7.53 22.06 -30.28
N CYS A 288 7.30 20.89 -30.88
CA CYS A 288 6.49 20.48 -32.04
C CYS A 288 6.07 19.01 -31.90
N SER A 289 4.96 18.68 -32.55
CA SER A 289 4.58 17.33 -32.99
C SER A 289 5.51 16.84 -34.10
N ASP A 290 5.79 15.54 -34.10
CA ASP A 290 5.64 14.60 -35.23
C ASP A 290 5.60 13.17 -34.68
#